data_AF-A0A527HFK9-F1
#
_entry.id   AF-A0A527HFK9-F1
#
_cell.length_a   1.000
_cell.length_b   1.000
_cell.length_c   1.000
_cell.angle_alpha   90.00
_cell.angle_beta   90.00
_cell.angle_gamma   90.00
#
_symmetry.space_group_name_H-M   'P 1'
#
loop_
_entity.id
_entity.type
_entity.pdbx_description
1 polymer ?
#
loop_
_entity_poly.entity_id
_entity_poly.type
_entity_poly.pdbx_seq_one_letter_code
_entity_poly.pdbx_strand_id
1 'polypeptide(L)'
;DLVRENLADWESRAEIVARLGFGNADVVVAVPDIWLDVDTMADLDDVAADFRQRHGRRLRIATKYWRLTQQFFSQKHGIQVYRIVESLGATEGAPAAGLADVIVDITTTGSTLRANHLKVLGDGLVLRSQACLVASKKTRAAADEAVLRDIAAKMAAAVG
;
A
#
# COMPACT_ATOMS: atom_id res chain seq x y z
N ASP A 1 -5.80 -1.79 4.24
CA ASP A 1 -5.45 -1.04 3.02
C ASP A 1 -6.54 -0.03 2.64
N LEU A 2 -7.76 -0.46 2.31
CA LEU A 2 -8.83 0.39 1.76
C LEU A 2 -9.18 1.60 2.63
N VAL A 3 -9.23 1.43 3.94
CA VAL A 3 -9.50 2.53 4.89
C VAL A 3 -8.45 3.63 4.76
N ARG A 4 -7.17 3.26 4.75
CA ARG A 4 -6.05 4.21 4.69
C ARG A 4 -5.92 4.85 3.30
N GLU A 5 -6.22 4.09 2.26
CA GLU A 5 -6.18 4.58 0.88
C GLU A 5 -7.33 5.53 0.55
N ASN A 6 -8.56 5.27 1.03
CA ASN A 6 -9.74 6.04 0.63
C ASN A 6 -10.10 7.16 1.60
N LEU A 7 -9.78 7.04 2.89
CA LEU A 7 -10.07 8.08 3.89
C LEU A 7 -8.80 8.88 4.23
N ALA A 8 -8.80 10.16 3.87
CA ALA A 8 -7.78 11.08 4.35
C ALA A 8 -7.95 11.27 5.84
N ASP A 9 -6.84 11.26 6.58
CA ASP A 9 -6.83 11.35 8.05
C ASP A 9 -7.83 10.34 8.69
N TRP A 10 -7.72 9.08 8.27
CA TRP A 10 -8.72 8.06 8.61
C TRP A 10 -8.90 7.87 10.12
N GLU A 11 -7.86 8.14 10.92
CA GLU A 11 -7.88 8.00 12.38
C GLU A 11 -8.80 9.01 13.06
N SER A 12 -9.03 10.19 12.48
CA SER A 12 -10.01 11.15 12.99
C SER A 12 -11.44 10.81 12.58
N ARG A 13 -11.62 10.01 11.52
CA ARG A 13 -12.93 9.72 10.89
C ARG A 13 -13.49 8.35 11.21
N ALA A 14 -12.62 7.40 11.55
CA ALA A 14 -12.95 6.00 11.75
C ALA A 14 -12.02 5.35 12.78
N GLU A 15 -12.43 4.19 13.27
CA GLU A 15 -11.62 3.34 14.14
C GLU A 15 -11.74 1.88 13.73
N ILE A 16 -10.67 1.12 13.95
CA ILE A 16 -10.68 -0.33 13.79
C ILE A 16 -11.23 -0.91 15.09
N VAL A 17 -12.45 -1.43 15.02
CA VAL A 17 -13.15 -2.03 16.16
C VAL A 17 -12.65 -3.44 16.43
N ALA A 18 -12.44 -4.22 15.37
CA ALA A 18 -11.91 -5.58 15.47
C ALA A 18 -11.06 -5.91 14.24
N ARG A 19 -9.96 -6.63 14.46
CA ARG A 19 -9.16 -7.25 13.40
C ARG A 19 -9.61 -8.69 13.28
N LEU A 20 -10.04 -9.13 12.09
CA LEU A 20 -10.76 -10.40 11.93
C LEU A 20 -9.85 -11.61 11.70
N GLY A 21 -8.54 -11.41 11.53
CA GLY A 21 -7.57 -12.50 11.40
C GLY A 21 -7.50 -13.19 10.04
N PHE A 22 -8.36 -12.84 9.08
CA PHE A 22 -8.36 -13.39 7.71
C PHE A 22 -8.17 -12.31 6.64
N GLY A 23 -7.95 -12.75 5.39
CA GLY A 23 -7.72 -11.85 4.25
C GLY A 23 -6.39 -11.11 4.34
N ASN A 24 -5.36 -11.76 4.90
CA ASN A 24 -4.04 -11.17 5.08
C ASN A 24 -3.38 -10.91 3.73
N ALA A 25 -2.87 -9.68 3.56
CA ALA A 25 -2.09 -9.27 2.41
C ALA A 25 -1.29 -8.02 2.75
N ASP A 26 -0.16 -7.84 2.09
CA ASP A 26 0.75 -6.74 2.32
C ASP A 26 0.79 -5.83 1.09
N VAL A 27 0.68 -4.52 1.31
CA VAL A 27 1.03 -3.53 0.30
C VAL A 27 2.53 -3.34 0.35
N VAL A 28 3.20 -3.52 -0.79
CA VAL A 28 4.66 -3.56 -0.88
C VAL A 28 5.17 -2.72 -2.07
N VAL A 29 6.40 -2.25 -1.95
CA VAL A 29 7.18 -1.71 -3.07
C VAL A 29 7.94 -2.86 -3.73
N ALA A 30 7.76 -3.02 -5.04
CA ALA A 30 8.48 -4.04 -5.81
C ALA A 30 9.13 -3.44 -7.06
N VAL A 31 10.34 -3.92 -7.34
CA VAL A 31 11.21 -3.51 -8.46
C VAL A 31 11.53 -4.71 -9.34
N PRO A 32 11.98 -4.52 -10.59
CA PRO A 32 12.52 -5.62 -11.40
C PRO A 32 13.62 -6.39 -10.66
N ASP A 33 13.55 -7.73 -10.66
CA ASP A 33 14.52 -8.58 -9.97
C ASP A 33 15.95 -8.49 -10.54
N ILE A 34 16.07 -8.08 -11.80
CA ILE A 34 17.33 -7.74 -12.47
C ILE A 34 18.04 -6.51 -11.89
N TRP A 35 17.37 -5.70 -11.06
CA TRP A 35 18.00 -4.59 -10.34
C TRP A 35 18.75 -5.14 -9.11
N LEU A 36 19.89 -5.78 -9.37
CA LEU A 36 20.64 -6.55 -8.37
C LEU A 36 21.05 -5.68 -7.17
N ASP A 37 21.51 -4.46 -7.41
CA ASP A 37 22.03 -3.55 -6.38
C ASP A 37 20.95 -2.68 -5.70
N VAL A 38 19.66 -3.01 -5.89
CA VAL A 38 18.53 -2.25 -5.31
C VAL A 38 17.75 -3.15 -4.37
N ASP A 39 18.07 -3.10 -3.07
CA ASP A 39 17.45 -3.95 -2.06
C ASP A 39 16.64 -3.15 -1.03
N THR A 40 16.87 -1.85 -0.94
CA THR A 40 16.19 -0.95 0.00
C THR A 40 15.56 0.26 -0.69
N MET A 41 14.70 0.96 0.05
CA MET A 41 14.14 2.24 -0.38
C MET A 41 15.20 3.34 -0.56
N ALA A 42 16.32 3.26 0.18
CA ALA A 42 17.44 4.18 0.01
C ALA A 42 18.14 3.97 -1.33
N ASP A 43 18.43 2.72 -1.70
CA ASP A 43 18.99 2.39 -3.03
C ASP A 43 18.04 2.85 -4.15
N LEU A 44 16.73 2.73 -3.92
CA LEU A 44 15.73 3.20 -4.87
C LEU A 44 15.72 4.73 -5.02
N ASP A 45 16.02 5.50 -3.98
CA ASP A 45 16.12 6.96 -4.06
C ASP A 45 17.30 7.39 -4.93
N ASP A 46 18.45 6.74 -4.76
CA ASP A 46 19.64 6.95 -5.60
C ASP A 46 19.31 6.66 -7.07
N VAL A 47 18.62 5.54 -7.34
CA VAL A 47 18.13 5.22 -8.69
C VAL A 47 17.17 6.30 -9.19
N ALA A 48 16.22 6.77 -8.38
CA ALA A 48 15.24 7.77 -8.82
C ALA A 48 15.91 9.11 -9.20
N ALA A 49 16.91 9.55 -8.43
CA ALA A 49 17.68 10.76 -8.70
C ALA A 49 18.46 10.65 -10.01
N ASP A 50 19.16 9.54 -10.20
CA ASP A 50 19.94 9.26 -11.40
C ASP A 50 19.04 9.05 -12.64
N PHE A 51 17.91 8.37 -12.50
CA PHE A 51 16.95 8.11 -13.59
C PHE A 51 16.53 9.41 -14.27
N ARG A 52 16.27 10.45 -13.47
CA ARG A 52 15.92 11.79 -13.97
C ARG A 52 17.05 12.42 -14.77
N GLN A 53 18.30 12.26 -14.32
CA GLN A 53 19.46 12.82 -15.00
C GLN A 53 19.71 12.13 -16.34
N ARG A 54 19.65 10.79 -16.37
CA ARG A 54 19.93 10.01 -17.59
C ARG A 54 18.80 10.03 -18.62
N HIS A 55 17.55 9.93 -18.17
CA HIS A 55 16.40 9.75 -19.06
C HIS A 55 15.56 11.01 -19.26
N GLY A 56 15.86 12.11 -18.56
CA GLY A 56 15.11 13.36 -18.64
C GLY A 56 13.68 13.28 -18.09
N ARG A 57 13.31 12.16 -17.43
CA ARG A 57 11.99 11.95 -16.82
C ARG A 57 12.10 11.34 -15.42
N ARG A 58 11.08 11.56 -14.60
CA ARG A 58 11.01 10.93 -13.26
C ARG A 58 10.74 9.42 -13.37
N LEU A 59 11.15 8.70 -12.34
CA LEU A 59 10.79 7.30 -12.12
C LEU A 59 9.27 7.15 -12.05
N ARG A 60 8.69 6.15 -12.73
CA ARG A 60 7.26 5.90 -12.76
C ARG A 60 6.90 4.76 -11.83
N ILE A 61 5.94 5.01 -10.94
CA ILE A 61 5.42 4.02 -10.00
C ILE A 61 4.00 3.66 -10.43
N ALA A 62 3.77 2.41 -10.87
CA ALA A 62 2.42 1.91 -11.12
C ALA A 62 1.76 1.48 -9.81
N THR A 63 0.58 2.02 -9.51
CA THR A 63 -0.16 1.67 -8.30
C THR A 63 -1.62 2.09 -8.40
N LYS A 64 -2.49 1.41 -7.64
CA LYS A 64 -3.83 1.90 -7.29
C LYS A 64 -3.88 2.57 -5.91
N TYR A 65 -2.77 2.54 -5.16
CA TYR A 65 -2.65 3.02 -3.79
C TYR A 65 -1.97 4.39 -3.76
N TRP A 66 -2.62 5.39 -4.33
CA TRP A 66 -2.07 6.74 -4.47
C TRP A 66 -1.63 7.32 -3.11
N ARG A 67 -2.52 7.33 -2.12
CA ARG A 67 -2.23 7.97 -0.82
C ARG A 67 -1.18 7.19 -0.05
N LEU A 68 -1.27 5.87 0.00
CA LEU A 68 -0.27 5.06 0.68
C LEU A 68 1.11 5.20 0.02
N THR A 69 1.17 5.23 -1.31
CA THR A 69 2.42 5.43 -2.05
C THR A 69 3.03 6.79 -1.73
N GLN A 70 2.23 7.86 -1.75
CA GLN A 70 2.73 9.20 -1.41
C GLN A 70 3.22 9.30 0.04
N GLN A 71 2.47 8.76 1.00
CA GLN A 71 2.90 8.76 2.40
C GLN A 71 4.21 7.97 2.58
N PHE A 72 4.32 6.82 1.93
CA PHE A 72 5.49 5.97 2.06
C PHE A 72 6.74 6.56 1.40
N PHE A 73 6.65 6.95 0.12
CA PHE A 73 7.79 7.49 -0.61
C PHE A 73 8.19 8.87 -0.08
N SER A 74 7.25 9.82 -0.03
CA SER A 74 7.57 11.21 0.28
C SER A 74 7.73 11.49 1.78
N GLN A 75 6.81 10.99 2.62
CA GLN A 75 6.80 11.38 4.04
C GLN A 75 7.71 10.49 4.88
N LYS A 76 7.72 9.18 4.61
CA LYS A 76 8.53 8.23 5.38
C LYS A 76 9.97 8.13 4.87
N HIS A 77 10.17 8.03 3.56
CA HIS A 77 11.51 7.83 2.96
C HIS A 77 12.11 9.08 2.32
N GLY A 78 11.37 10.19 2.21
CA GLY A 78 11.90 11.44 1.66
C GLY A 78 12.08 11.47 0.14
N ILE A 79 11.70 10.41 -0.57
CA ILE A 79 11.84 10.27 -2.02
C ILE A 79 10.81 11.19 -2.70
N GLN A 80 11.26 12.08 -3.60
CA GLN A 80 10.38 13.04 -4.30
C GLN A 80 10.48 12.93 -5.83
N VAL A 81 11.49 12.25 -6.36
CA VAL A 81 11.80 12.24 -7.79
C VAL A 81 11.06 11.11 -8.52
N TYR A 82 9.73 11.07 -8.34
CA TYR A 82 8.87 10.08 -8.97
C TYR A 82 7.59 10.69 -9.54
N ARG A 83 6.87 9.89 -10.32
CA ARG A 83 5.51 10.14 -10.78
C ARG A 83 4.69 8.86 -10.59
N ILE A 84 3.49 8.99 -10.04
CA ILE A 84 2.54 7.88 -9.99
C ILE A 84 1.84 7.74 -11.35
N VAL A 85 1.75 6.50 -11.83
CA VAL A 85 0.91 6.08 -12.94
C VAL A 85 -0.19 5.20 -12.35
N GLU A 86 -1.44 5.57 -12.59
CA GLU A 86 -2.57 4.82 -12.06
C GLU A 86 -2.66 3.44 -12.73
N SER A 87 -2.78 2.39 -11.92
CA SER A 87 -3.01 1.02 -12.37
C SER A 87 -4.46 0.62 -12.13
N LEU A 88 -5.15 0.21 -13.19
CA LEU A 88 -6.54 -0.27 -13.13
C LEU A 88 -6.65 -1.80 -13.01
N GLY A 89 -5.52 -2.51 -13.03
CA GLY A 89 -5.45 -3.97 -12.94
C GLY A 89 -4.13 -4.51 -13.50
N ALA A 90 -3.73 -5.71 -13.05
CA ALA A 90 -2.48 -6.37 -13.41
C ALA A 90 -1.24 -5.44 -13.27
N THR A 91 -1.13 -4.77 -12.13
CA THR A 91 -0.05 -3.79 -11.86
C THR A 91 1.33 -4.40 -12.08
N GLU A 92 1.49 -5.69 -11.77
CA GLU A 92 2.71 -6.48 -11.94
C GLU A 92 3.22 -6.53 -13.39
N GLY A 93 2.35 -6.37 -14.39
CA GLY A 93 2.73 -6.35 -15.80
C GLY A 93 3.22 -4.98 -16.28
N ALA A 94 2.99 -3.92 -15.51
CA ALA A 94 3.31 -2.55 -15.93
C ALA A 94 4.82 -2.33 -16.20
N PRO A 95 5.76 -2.91 -15.42
CA PRO A 95 7.19 -2.83 -15.75
C PRO A 95 7.55 -3.51 -17.07
N ALA A 96 7.08 -4.74 -17.30
CA ALA A 96 7.35 -5.48 -18.53
C ALA A 96 6.76 -4.79 -19.78
N ALA A 97 5.61 -4.12 -19.63
CA ALA A 97 4.97 -3.33 -20.68
C ALA A 97 5.63 -1.94 -20.89
N GLY A 98 6.63 -1.57 -20.08
CA GLY A 98 7.30 -0.27 -20.15
C GLY A 98 6.43 0.91 -19.69
N LEU A 99 5.31 0.66 -19.02
CA LEU A 99 4.37 1.67 -18.52
C LEU A 99 4.83 2.29 -17.20
N ALA A 100 5.53 1.50 -16.38
CA ALA A 100 6.16 1.94 -15.13
C ALA A 100 7.55 1.32 -14.97
N ASP A 101 8.29 1.79 -13.99
CA ASP A 101 9.64 1.29 -13.67
C ASP A 101 9.62 0.53 -12.32
N VAL A 102 8.71 0.91 -11.42
CA VAL A 102 8.48 0.33 -10.08
C VAL A 102 6.98 0.15 -9.87
N ILE A 103 6.58 -0.75 -8.98
CA ILE A 103 5.18 -0.87 -8.56
C ILE A 103 5.02 -0.71 -7.06
N VAL A 104 3.85 -0.22 -6.66
CA VAL A 104 3.33 -0.39 -5.30
C VAL A 104 2.02 -1.15 -5.41
N ASP A 105 2.00 -2.41 -4.98
CA ASP A 105 0.81 -3.25 -5.08
C ASP A 105 0.66 -4.16 -3.87
N ILE A 106 -0.52 -4.78 -3.76
CA ILE A 106 -0.87 -5.71 -2.71
C ILE A 106 -0.51 -7.14 -3.12
N THR A 107 0.04 -7.89 -2.18
CA THR A 107 0.39 -9.30 -2.39
C THR A 107 0.15 -10.12 -1.12
N THR A 108 -0.19 -11.39 -1.27
CA THR A 108 -0.32 -12.32 -0.13
C THR A 108 0.92 -13.21 0.00
N THR A 109 1.29 -13.91 -1.08
CA THR A 109 2.41 -14.86 -1.08
C THR A 109 3.63 -14.34 -1.85
N GLY A 110 3.49 -13.26 -2.63
CA GLY A 110 4.50 -12.79 -3.57
C GLY A 110 4.61 -13.61 -4.87
N SER A 111 3.78 -14.64 -5.08
CA SER A 111 3.89 -15.50 -6.28
C SER A 111 3.69 -14.73 -7.58
N THR A 112 2.70 -13.85 -7.63
CA THR A 112 2.39 -13.02 -8.81
C THR A 112 3.54 -12.07 -9.16
N LEU A 113 4.19 -11.49 -8.15
CA LEU A 113 5.36 -10.62 -8.34
C LEU A 113 6.53 -11.41 -8.94
N ARG A 114 6.84 -12.57 -8.36
CA ARG A 114 7.92 -13.46 -8.86
C ARG A 114 7.65 -13.95 -10.29
N ALA A 115 6.40 -14.29 -10.62
CA ALA A 115 6.03 -14.69 -11.96
C ALA A 115 6.23 -13.58 -13.02
N ASN A 116 6.33 -12.32 -12.58
CA ASN A 116 6.57 -11.16 -13.43
C ASN A 116 7.98 -10.58 -13.25
N HIS A 117 8.92 -11.36 -12.72
CA HIS A 117 10.32 -10.95 -12.52
C HIS A 117 10.48 -9.71 -11.64
N LEU A 118 9.69 -9.66 -10.55
CA LEU A 118 9.73 -8.58 -9.57
C LEU A 118 10.21 -9.11 -8.21
N LYS A 119 11.04 -8.32 -7.53
CA LYS A 119 11.45 -8.51 -6.13
C LYS A 119 10.88 -7.40 -5.25
N VAL A 120 10.54 -7.75 -4.02
CA VAL A 120 10.11 -6.80 -2.98
C VAL A 120 11.33 -6.23 -2.29
N LEU A 121 11.38 -4.91 -2.09
CA LEU A 121 12.46 -4.27 -1.34
C LEU A 121 12.39 -4.66 0.14
N GLY A 122 13.52 -4.87 0.79
CA GLY A 122 13.63 -5.39 2.16
C GLY A 122 12.92 -4.52 3.20
N ASP A 123 12.96 -3.20 3.03
CA ASP A 123 12.22 -2.23 3.84
C ASP A 123 11.00 -1.64 3.10
N GLY A 124 10.63 -2.21 1.95
CA GLY A 124 9.51 -1.81 1.08
C GLY A 124 8.12 -2.25 1.55
N LEU A 125 7.96 -2.67 2.81
CA LEU A 125 6.64 -3.00 3.37
C LEU A 125 5.87 -1.70 3.69
N VAL A 126 4.92 -1.36 2.82
CA VAL A 126 4.08 -0.16 2.95
C VAL A 126 3.03 -0.33 4.04
N LEU A 127 2.30 -1.45 4.01
CA LEU A 127 1.21 -1.70 4.95
C LEU A 127 0.91 -3.19 5.07
N ARG A 128 0.86 -3.72 6.30
CA ARG A 128 0.20 -5.00 6.58
C ARG A 128 -1.32 -4.83 6.60
N SER A 129 -2.02 -5.59 5.77
CA SER A 129 -3.48 -5.53 5.61
C SER A 129 -4.14 -6.84 6.02
N GLN A 130 -5.36 -6.73 6.53
CA GLN A 130 -6.25 -7.84 6.85
C GLN A 130 -7.69 -7.33 6.90
N ALA A 131 -8.67 -8.24 6.89
CA ALA A 131 -10.06 -7.89 7.11
C ALA A 131 -10.25 -7.29 8.51
N CYS A 132 -10.96 -6.16 8.57
CA CYS A 132 -11.21 -5.42 9.80
C CYS A 132 -12.67 -4.98 9.86
N LEU A 133 -13.27 -5.03 11.05
CA LEU A 133 -14.50 -4.28 11.35
C LEU A 133 -14.11 -2.84 11.66
N VAL A 134 -14.74 -1.89 10.97
CA VAL A 134 -14.42 -0.46 11.06
C VAL A 134 -15.68 0.32 11.36
N ALA A 135 -15.63 1.16 12.41
CA ALA A 135 -16.71 2.07 12.75
C ALA A 135 -16.35 3.51 12.35
N SER A 136 -17.34 4.27 11.92
CA SER A 136 -17.16 5.71 11.66
C SER A 136 -17.40 6.51 12.94
N LYS A 137 -16.52 7.47 13.23
CA LYS A 137 -16.57 8.38 14.39
C LYS A 137 -17.60 9.52 14.26
N LYS A 138 -18.55 9.41 13.33
CA LYS A 138 -19.64 10.39 13.19
C LYS A 138 -20.56 10.27 14.40
N THR A 139 -21.05 11.42 14.89
CA THR A 139 -22.10 11.48 15.91
C THR A 139 -23.36 10.76 15.43
N ARG A 140 -23.97 9.95 16.31
CA ARG A 140 -25.18 9.18 16.04
C ARG A 140 -26.15 9.26 17.21
N ALA A 141 -27.38 8.78 17.00
CA ALA A 141 -28.34 8.61 18.08
C ALA A 141 -27.85 7.55 19.08
N ALA A 142 -28.23 7.68 20.35
CA ALA A 142 -27.79 6.77 21.41
C ALA A 142 -28.17 5.30 21.15
N ALA A 143 -29.29 5.05 20.46
CA ALA A 143 -29.69 3.71 20.05
C ALA A 143 -28.72 3.09 19.03
N ASP A 144 -28.30 3.85 18.02
CA ASP A 144 -27.33 3.38 17.01
C ASP A 144 -25.95 3.10 17.63
N GLU A 145 -25.53 3.97 18.56
CA GLU A 145 -24.30 3.78 19.34
C GLU A 145 -24.34 2.49 20.18
N ALA A 146 -25.49 2.17 20.77
CA ALA A 146 -25.68 0.93 21.51
C ALA A 146 -25.59 -0.30 20.60
N VAL A 147 -26.20 -0.24 19.40
CA VAL A 147 -26.13 -1.32 18.41
C VAL A 147 -24.69 -1.53 17.92
N LEU A 148 -23.95 -0.45 17.63
CA LEU A 148 -22.54 -0.55 17.22
C LEU A 148 -21.68 -1.21 18.31
N ARG A 149 -21.86 -0.82 19.58
CA ARG A 149 -21.16 -1.45 20.71
C ARG A 149 -21.49 -2.93 20.86
N ASP A 150 -22.74 -3.33 20.66
CA ASP A 150 -23.16 -4.74 20.71
C ASP A 150 -22.53 -5.57 19.59
N ILE A 151 -22.56 -5.06 18.34
CA ILE A 151 -21.90 -5.71 17.20
C ILE A 151 -20.39 -5.82 17.44
N ALA A 152 -19.75 -4.75 17.92
CA ALA A 152 -18.34 -4.72 18.26
C ALA A 152 -17.97 -5.81 19.28
N ALA A 153 -18.72 -5.91 20.37
CA ALA A 153 -18.50 -6.89 21.43
C ALA A 153 -18.64 -8.34 20.91
N LYS A 154 -19.68 -8.62 20.13
CA LYS A 154 -19.91 -9.93 19.52
C LYS A 154 -18.79 -10.33 18.57
N MET A 155 -18.34 -9.40 17.73
CA MET A 155 -17.24 -9.64 16.80
C MET A 155 -15.91 -9.83 17.52
N ALA A 156 -15.63 -9.07 18.57
CA ALA A 156 -14.42 -9.26 19.38
C ALA A 156 -14.40 -10.65 20.05
N ALA A 157 -15.54 -11.10 20.59
CA ALA A 157 -15.66 -12.43 21.20
C ALA A 157 -15.52 -13.59 20.19
N ALA A 158 -15.87 -13.37 18.92
CA ALA A 158 -15.77 -14.40 17.88
C ALA A 158 -14.37 -14.54 17.26
N VAL A 159 -13.51 -13.53 17.44
CA VAL A 159 -12.16 -13.50 16.85
C VAL A 159 -11.05 -13.76 17.89
N GLY A 160 -11.35 -13.63 19.18
CA GLY A 160 -10.48 -14.08 20.28
C GLY A 160 -10.53 -15.58 20.50
#